data_AF-A0A948W8B4-F1
#
_entry.id   AF-A0A948W8B4-F1
#
_cell.length_a   1.000
_cell.length_b   1.000
_cell.length_c   1.000
_cell.angle_alpha   90.00
_cell.angle_beta   90.00
_cell.angle_gamma   90.00
#
_symmetry.space_group_name_H-M   'P 1'
#
loop_
_entity.id
_entity.type
_entity.pdbx_description
1 polymer ?
#
loop_
_entity_poly.entity_id
_entity_poly.type
_entity_poly.pdbx_seq_one_letter_code
_entity_poly.pdbx_strand_id
1 'polypeptide(L)'
;MDPVKRIIDESKGSIPTNSRTAMAIRHNCQPETVAAFAVQDGLQSLAASLFAALEVGEAKAEKPLACVRSRLIEAYQGLPPDCQTAKLISSAGRLEEISEAAEAEGLVSISAMLAEAEQEGEG
;
A
#
# COMPACT_ATOMS: atom_id res chain seq x y z
N MET A 1 -8.96 12.77 -3.94
CA MET A 1 -9.60 13.06 -2.64
C MET A 1 -9.55 11.79 -1.82
N ASP A 2 -8.89 11.80 -0.66
CA ASP A 2 -8.85 10.64 0.22
C ASP A 2 -10.25 10.21 0.67
N PRO A 3 -10.69 8.99 0.34
CA PRO A 3 -12.02 8.50 0.72
C PRO A 3 -12.18 8.47 2.24
N VAL A 4 -11.10 8.12 2.95
CA VAL A 4 -10.99 8.14 4.41
C VAL A 4 -11.29 9.53 4.99
N LYS A 5 -10.69 10.59 4.44
CA LYS A 5 -10.85 11.96 4.95
C LYS A 5 -12.26 12.50 4.73
N ARG A 6 -12.91 12.10 3.62
CA ARG A 6 -14.32 12.42 3.34
C ARG A 6 -15.24 11.77 4.37
N ILE A 7 -15.06 10.47 4.64
CA ILE A 7 -15.90 9.72 5.60
C ILE A 7 -15.79 10.32 7.02
N ILE A 8 -14.58 10.71 7.42
CA ILE A 8 -14.35 11.37 8.73
C ILE A 8 -15.08 12.71 8.79
N ASP A 9 -15.02 13.54 7.74
CA ASP A 9 -15.67 14.85 7.73
C ASP A 9 -17.19 14.75 7.75
N GLU A 10 -17.78 13.78 7.04
CA GLU A 10 -19.23 13.54 7.09
C GLU A 10 -19.68 13.01 8.46
N SER A 11 -18.84 12.22 9.11
CA SER A 11 -19.17 11.59 10.39
C SER A 11 -18.91 12.48 11.60
N LYS A 12 -18.20 13.62 11.45
CA LYS A 12 -17.84 14.51 12.57
C LYS A 12 -19.03 14.99 13.40
N GLY A 13 -20.22 15.08 12.81
CA GLY A 13 -21.46 15.47 13.49
C GLY A 13 -22.06 14.36 14.36
N SER A 14 -21.69 13.10 14.11
CA SER A 14 -22.21 11.93 14.80
C SER A 14 -21.23 11.32 15.80
N ILE A 15 -19.98 11.83 15.88
CA ILE A 15 -18.96 11.33 16.79
C ILE A 15 -19.07 12.07 18.14
N PRO A 16 -19.16 11.36 19.29
CA PRO A 16 -19.16 11.98 20.60
C PRO A 16 -17.85 12.74 20.85
N THR A 17 -17.93 13.98 21.34
CA THR A 17 -16.74 14.85 21.50
C THR A 17 -15.72 14.33 22.52
N ASN A 18 -16.16 13.46 23.44
CA ASN A 18 -15.35 12.79 24.47
C ASN A 18 -14.98 11.33 24.11
N SER A 19 -15.21 10.91 22.86
CA SER A 19 -14.87 9.58 22.36
C SER A 19 -13.38 9.44 22.04
N ARG A 20 -12.87 8.22 22.18
CA ARG A 20 -11.52 7.84 21.74
C ARG A 20 -11.34 8.05 20.23
N THR A 21 -12.40 7.89 19.45
CA THR A 21 -12.42 8.13 18.00
C THR A 21 -12.22 9.62 17.68
N ALA A 22 -12.91 10.51 18.39
CA ALA A 22 -12.74 11.95 18.24
C ALA A 22 -11.31 12.40 18.59
N MET A 23 -10.74 11.83 19.65
CA MET A 23 -9.33 12.10 20.02
C MET A 23 -8.37 11.60 18.93
N ALA A 24 -8.54 10.38 18.44
CA ALA A 24 -7.69 9.83 17.38
C ALA A 24 -7.72 10.69 16.10
N ILE A 25 -8.90 11.19 15.72
CA ILE A 25 -9.04 12.12 14.58
C ILE A 25 -8.33 13.45 14.85
N ARG A 26 -8.50 14.04 16.04
CA ARG A 26 -7.85 15.31 16.42
C ARG A 26 -6.32 15.19 16.45
N HIS A 27 -5.81 14.03 16.86
CA HIS A 27 -4.37 13.74 16.88
C HIS A 27 -3.81 13.30 15.53
N ASN A 28 -4.61 13.28 14.46
CA ASN A 28 -4.20 12.77 13.13
C ASN A 28 -3.60 11.36 13.20
N CYS A 29 -4.18 10.49 14.05
CA CYS A 29 -3.79 9.10 14.11
C CYS A 29 -4.11 8.36 12.81
N GLN A 30 -3.46 7.21 12.61
CA GLN A 30 -3.70 6.38 11.44
C GLN A 30 -5.17 5.97 11.30
N PRO A 31 -5.69 5.92 10.07
CA PRO A 31 -7.09 5.59 9.84
C PRO A 31 -7.49 4.19 10.32
N GLU A 32 -6.58 3.21 10.34
CA GLU A 32 -6.85 1.90 10.97
C GLU A 32 -7.10 2.04 12.48
N THR A 33 -6.34 2.92 13.14
CA THR A 33 -6.49 3.20 14.57
C THR A 33 -7.82 3.92 14.85
N VAL A 34 -8.19 4.87 13.99
CA VAL A 34 -9.49 5.58 14.08
C VAL A 34 -10.65 4.59 13.90
N ALA A 35 -10.56 3.67 12.93
CA ALA A 35 -11.57 2.65 12.68
C ALA A 35 -11.70 1.67 13.86
N ALA A 36 -10.59 1.24 14.45
CA ALA A 36 -10.58 0.38 15.63
C ALA A 36 -11.24 1.05 16.85
N PHE A 37 -10.97 2.34 17.08
CA PHE A 37 -11.65 3.09 18.14
C PHE A 37 -13.14 3.31 17.84
N ALA A 38 -13.52 3.52 16.58
CA ALA A 38 -14.92 3.64 16.18
C ALA A 38 -15.73 2.37 16.52
N VAL A 39 -15.15 1.16 16.35
CA VAL A 39 -15.79 -0.09 16.80
C VAL A 39 -15.99 -0.10 18.31
N GLN A 40 -14.96 0.29 19.08
CA GLN A 40 -15.01 0.29 20.55
C GLN A 40 -15.98 1.33 21.11
N ASP A 41 -16.26 2.39 20.36
CA ASP A 41 -17.19 3.46 20.74
C ASP A 41 -18.63 3.19 20.27
N GLY A 42 -18.87 2.06 19.58
CA GLY A 42 -20.19 1.69 19.06
C GLY A 42 -20.56 2.38 17.73
N LEU A 43 -19.61 3.09 17.11
CA LEU A 43 -19.77 3.77 15.82
C LEU A 43 -19.55 2.80 14.65
N GLN A 44 -20.33 1.72 14.61
CA GLN A 44 -20.17 0.64 13.64
C GLN A 44 -20.26 1.12 12.18
N SER A 45 -21.17 2.07 11.89
CA SER A 45 -21.31 2.64 10.54
C SER A 45 -20.04 3.37 10.09
N LEU A 46 -19.43 4.18 10.97
CA LEU A 46 -18.18 4.87 10.69
C LEU A 46 -17.01 3.88 10.53
N ALA A 47 -16.92 2.90 11.44
CA ALA A 47 -15.88 1.87 11.37
C ALA A 47 -15.97 1.08 10.07
N ALA A 48 -17.17 0.63 9.67
CA ALA A 48 -17.39 -0.12 8.44
C ALA A 48 -17.02 0.71 7.20
N SER A 49 -17.41 1.99 7.15
CA SER A 49 -17.04 2.87 6.05
C SER A 49 -15.53 3.14 5.98
N LEU A 50 -14.88 3.33 7.14
CA LEU A 50 -13.43 3.50 7.22
C LEU A 50 -12.69 2.24 6.76
N PHE A 51 -13.08 1.06 7.25
CA PHE A 51 -12.47 -0.20 6.80
C PHE A 51 -12.67 -0.43 5.31
N ALA A 52 -13.87 -0.21 4.78
CA ALA A 52 -14.11 -0.34 3.34
C ALA A 52 -13.24 0.65 2.51
N ALA A 53 -13.05 1.88 3.01
CA ALA A 53 -12.19 2.86 2.35
C ALA A 53 -10.70 2.52 2.47
N LEU A 54 -10.27 1.92 3.58
CA LEU A 54 -8.93 1.40 3.80
C LEU A 54 -8.66 0.22 2.86
N GLU A 55 -9.58 -0.73 2.77
CA GLU A 55 -9.45 -1.88 1.86
C GLU A 55 -9.33 -1.45 0.39
N VAL A 56 -10.03 -0.39 -0.01
CA VAL A 56 -9.93 0.22 -1.36
C VAL A 56 -8.64 1.04 -1.53
N GLY A 57 -8.17 1.73 -0.48
CA GLY A 57 -6.93 2.52 -0.50
C GLY A 57 -5.66 1.68 -0.48
N GLU A 58 -5.59 0.68 0.40
CA GLU A 58 -4.49 -0.30 0.50
C GLU A 58 -4.45 -1.22 -0.73
N ALA A 59 -5.60 -1.49 -1.38
CA ALA A 59 -5.62 -2.21 -2.64
C ALA A 59 -4.98 -1.46 -3.81
N LYS A 60 -4.92 -0.12 -3.76
CA LYS A 60 -4.51 0.69 -4.91
C LYS A 60 -3.08 1.24 -4.87
N ALA A 61 -2.34 1.06 -3.78
CA ALA A 61 -0.96 1.55 -3.69
C ALA A 61 0.05 0.52 -3.15
N GLU A 62 -0.36 -0.45 -2.33
CA GLU A 62 0.60 -1.32 -1.64
C GLU A 62 0.62 -2.77 -2.16
N LYS A 63 -0.48 -3.27 -2.73
CA LYS A 63 -0.57 -4.66 -3.20
C LYS A 63 0.22 -4.99 -4.48
N PRO A 64 0.28 -4.15 -5.54
CA PRO A 64 1.04 -4.52 -6.73
C PRO A 64 2.55 -4.52 -6.42
N LEU A 65 3.05 -3.48 -5.74
CA LEU A 65 4.47 -3.34 -5.39
C LEU A 65 4.97 -4.44 -4.43
N ALA A 66 4.18 -4.83 -3.44
CA ALA A 66 4.55 -5.90 -2.50
C ALA A 66 4.50 -7.30 -3.14
N CYS A 67 3.52 -7.54 -4.02
CA CYS A 67 3.41 -8.78 -4.80
C CYS A 67 4.57 -8.90 -5.80
N VAL A 68 4.87 -7.82 -6.52
CA VAL A 68 6.01 -7.71 -7.43
C VAL A 68 7.33 -7.88 -6.70
N ARG A 69 7.49 -7.29 -5.51
CA ARG A 69 8.70 -7.51 -4.68
C ARG A 69 8.87 -8.95 -4.26
N SER A 70 7.80 -9.61 -3.83
CA SER A 70 7.86 -11.03 -3.44
C SER A 70 8.29 -11.89 -4.63
N ARG A 71 7.67 -11.66 -5.80
CA ARG A 71 8.04 -12.30 -7.07
C ARG A 71 9.46 -11.98 -7.54
N LEU A 72 9.94 -10.74 -7.35
CA LEU A 72 11.32 -10.32 -7.63
C LEU A 72 12.32 -11.06 -6.74
N ILE A 73 12.00 -11.26 -5.46
CA ILE A 73 12.88 -12.00 -4.53
C ILE A 73 12.92 -13.49 -4.91
N GLU A 74 11.80 -14.07 -5.35
CA GLU A 74 11.79 -15.44 -5.88
C GLU A 74 12.63 -15.57 -7.14
N ALA A 75 12.52 -14.60 -8.07
CA ALA A 75 13.32 -14.60 -9.29
C ALA A 75 14.81 -14.27 -9.02
N TYR A 76 15.11 -13.51 -7.97
CA TYR A 76 16.46 -13.28 -7.43
C TYR A 76 17.13 -14.57 -6.94
N GLN A 77 16.39 -15.54 -6.41
CA GLN A 77 16.96 -16.82 -5.97
C GLN A 77 17.63 -17.60 -7.12
N GLY A 78 17.29 -17.30 -8.38
CA GLY A 78 17.91 -17.88 -9.57
C GLY A 78 19.01 -17.01 -10.22
N LEU A 79 19.27 -15.81 -9.70
CA LEU A 79 20.19 -14.85 -10.31
C LEU A 79 21.63 -14.98 -9.78
N PRO A 80 22.66 -14.78 -10.64
CA PRO A 80 24.03 -14.72 -10.18
C PRO A 80 24.26 -13.50 -9.28
N PRO A 81 25.06 -13.63 -8.19
CA PRO A 81 25.20 -12.61 -7.16
C PRO A 81 25.93 -11.33 -7.59
N ASP A 82 26.50 -11.30 -8.80
CA ASP A 82 27.27 -10.15 -9.31
C ASP A 82 26.42 -9.14 -10.11
N CYS A 83 25.16 -9.46 -10.38
CA CYS A 83 24.29 -8.62 -11.19
C CYS A 83 23.86 -7.32 -10.49
N GLN A 84 23.74 -6.24 -11.28
CA GLN A 84 23.30 -4.93 -10.77
C GLN A 84 21.84 -4.98 -10.33
N THR A 85 21.01 -5.74 -11.04
CA THR A 85 19.62 -6.02 -10.71
C THR A 85 19.48 -6.65 -9.32
N ALA A 86 20.34 -7.61 -9.00
CA ALA A 86 20.39 -8.27 -7.69
C ALA A 86 20.67 -7.29 -6.54
N LYS A 87 21.60 -6.36 -6.74
CA LYS A 87 21.93 -5.30 -5.76
C LYS A 87 20.76 -4.35 -5.55
N LEU A 88 20.08 -3.96 -6.63
CA LEU A 88 18.91 -3.08 -6.57
C LEU A 88 17.73 -3.75 -5.86
N ILE A 89 17.47 -5.03 -6.13
CA ILE A 89 16.44 -5.82 -5.41
C ILE A 89 16.78 -5.91 -3.92
N SER A 90 18.03 -6.23 -3.58
CA SER A 90 18.49 -6.35 -2.19
C SER A 90 18.44 -5.03 -1.43
N SER A 91 18.72 -3.91 -2.11
CA SER A 91 18.70 -2.56 -1.53
C SER A 91 17.32 -1.89 -1.55
N ALA A 92 16.26 -2.60 -1.95
CA ALA A 92 14.92 -2.02 -2.08
C ALA A 92 14.87 -0.81 -3.04
N GLY A 93 15.62 -0.87 -4.14
CA GLY A 93 15.66 0.16 -5.18
C GLY A 93 14.31 0.35 -5.88
N ARG A 94 14.18 1.44 -6.64
CA ARG A 94 12.95 1.70 -7.40
C ARG A 94 12.73 0.60 -8.44
N LEU A 95 11.48 0.21 -8.68
CA LEU A 95 11.13 -0.76 -9.71
C LEU A 95 11.67 -0.35 -11.09
N GLU A 96 11.63 0.94 -11.40
CA GLU A 96 12.17 1.52 -12.64
C GLU A 96 13.67 1.25 -12.80
N GLU A 97 14.48 1.47 -11.74
CA GLU A 97 15.92 1.17 -11.75
C GLU A 97 16.18 -0.34 -11.84
N ILE A 98 15.37 -1.15 -11.15
CA ILE A 98 15.47 -2.62 -11.22
C ILE A 98 15.15 -3.10 -12.65
N SER A 99 14.16 -2.49 -13.31
CA SER A 99 13.76 -2.83 -14.69
C SER A 99 14.85 -2.46 -15.70
N GLU A 100 15.42 -1.26 -15.58
CA GLU A 100 16.51 -0.80 -16.44
C GLU A 100 17.76 -1.68 -16.28
N ALA A 101 18.13 -2.03 -15.04
CA ALA A 101 19.23 -2.96 -14.79
C ALA A 101 18.91 -4.37 -15.35
N ALA A 102 17.68 -4.86 -15.18
CA ALA A 102 17.27 -6.15 -15.70
C ALA A 102 17.31 -6.20 -17.23
N GLU A 103 16.85 -5.15 -17.91
CA GLU A 103 16.91 -5.05 -19.37
C GLU A 103 18.36 -4.96 -19.86
N ALA A 104 19.20 -4.14 -19.22
CA ALA A 104 20.62 -4.01 -19.55
C ALA A 104 21.41 -5.31 -19.35
N GLU A 105 21.02 -6.12 -18.36
CA GLU A 105 21.63 -7.43 -18.07
C GLU A 105 20.97 -8.58 -18.87
N GLY A 106 19.95 -8.30 -19.68
CA GLY A 106 19.25 -9.31 -20.50
C GLY A 106 18.31 -10.22 -19.71
N LEU A 107 17.91 -9.82 -18.50
CA LEU A 107 16.96 -10.50 -17.62
C LEU A 107 15.52 -10.23 -18.06
N VAL A 108 15.19 -10.66 -19.29
CA VAL A 108 13.89 -10.42 -19.93
C VAL A 108 12.72 -10.88 -19.06
N SER A 109 12.88 -11.96 -18.29
CA SER A 109 11.84 -12.44 -17.37
C SER A 109 11.54 -11.46 -16.22
N ILE A 110 12.55 -10.72 -15.75
CA ILE A 110 12.40 -9.74 -14.68
C ILE A 110 11.82 -8.44 -15.23
N SER A 111 12.39 -7.92 -16.32
CA SER A 111 11.94 -6.67 -16.94
C SER A 111 10.51 -6.76 -17.48
N ALA A 112 10.14 -7.89 -18.12
CA ALA A 112 8.77 -8.13 -18.55
C ALA A 112 7.79 -8.16 -17.36
N MET A 113 8.13 -8.89 -16.30
CA MET A 113 7.29 -8.99 -15.11
C MET A 113 7.09 -7.63 -14.39
N LEU A 114 8.14 -6.80 -14.34
CA LEU A 114 8.08 -5.44 -13.81
C LEU A 114 7.16 -4.55 -14.66
N ALA A 115 7.32 -4.59 -15.99
CA ALA A 115 6.52 -3.80 -16.92
C ALA A 115 5.04 -4.22 -16.94
N GLU A 116 4.75 -5.51 -16.80
CA GLU A 116 3.39 -6.02 -16.67
C GLU A 116 2.74 -5.53 -15.38
N ALA A 117 3.44 -5.60 -14.26
CA ALA A 117 2.88 -5.20 -12.98
C ALA A 117 2.75 -3.69 -12.80
N GLU A 118 3.57 -2.89 -13.50
CA GLU A 118 3.39 -1.45 -13.62
C GLU A 118 2.09 -1.12 -14.40
N GLN A 119 1.86 -1.78 -15.53
CA GLN A 119 0.62 -1.66 -16.30
C GLN A 119 -0.62 -2.11 -15.52
N GLU A 120 -0.53 -3.21 -14.77
CA GLU A 120 -1.64 -3.70 -13.94
C GLU A 120 -1.92 -2.82 -12.71
N GLY A 121 -0.94 -2.05 -12.24
CA GLY A 121 -1.09 -1.11 -11.11
C GLY A 121 -1.75 0.23 -11.47
N GLU A 122 -1.80 0.58 -12.75
CA GLU A 122 -2.40 1.83 -13.25
C GLU A 122 -3.89 1.71 -13.69
N GLY A 123 -4.53 0.55 -13.46
CA GLY A 123 -5.94 0.26 -13.79
C GLY A 123 -6.99 0.74 -12.79
#